data_AF-A0A7C2VHM8-F1
#
_entry.id   AF-A0A7C2VHM8-F1
#
_cell.length_a   1.000
_cell.length_b   1.000
_cell.length_c   1.000
_cell.angle_alpha   90.00
_cell.angle_beta   90.00
_cell.angle_gamma   90.00
#
_symmetry.space_group_name_H-M   'P 1'
#
loop_
_entity.id
_entity.type
_entity.pdbx_description
1 polymer ?
#
loop_
_entity_poly.entity_id
_entity_poly.type
_entity_poly.pdbx_seq_one_letter_code
_entity_poly.pdbx_strand_id
1 'polypeptide(L)'
;MRQRPLLRDLVRRVRLVLPGLWTEAEAPAPAPAGPEPVRLEAMAERPARRYIEARAWGRAQRALEAALRERPDPDLQRDLEQVRTIRRALRRLARWPGDVEAHLALAYAYFDLDLGDEALATLQTVTRLAPERVEGHLLLALEYLYRGETEAAARAYAEARRRKGDLPPLADLAQALRDTA
;
A
#
# COMPACT_ATOMS: atom_id res chain seq x y z
N MET A 1 -23.18 -8.56 -6.29
CA MET A 1 -21.76 -8.96 -6.24
C MET A 1 -21.06 -7.97 -5.32
N ARG A 2 -20.58 -8.39 -4.14
CA ARG A 2 -19.84 -7.47 -3.24
C ARG A 2 -18.50 -7.16 -3.93
N GLN A 3 -18.28 -5.89 -4.29
CA GLN A 3 -16.97 -5.43 -4.77
C GLN A 3 -15.95 -5.71 -3.66
N ARG A 4 -14.82 -6.33 -4.01
CA ARG A 4 -13.71 -6.48 -3.05
C ARG A 4 -13.17 -5.05 -2.78
N PRO A 5 -13.02 -4.62 -1.52
CA PRO A 5 -12.48 -3.30 -1.20
C PRO A 5 -11.08 -3.15 -1.79
N LEU A 6 -10.67 -1.97 -2.24
CA LEU A 6 -9.36 -1.76 -2.86
C LEU A 6 -8.21 -2.05 -1.86
N LEU A 7 -7.02 -2.39 -2.36
CA LEU A 7 -5.86 -2.70 -1.50
C LEU A 7 -5.46 -1.50 -0.64
N ARG A 8 -5.57 -0.30 -1.20
CA ARG A 8 -5.41 0.99 -0.50
C ARG A 8 -6.32 1.12 0.73
N ASP A 9 -7.53 0.55 0.69
CA ASP A 9 -8.49 0.65 1.80
C ASP A 9 -8.15 -0.35 2.90
N LEU A 10 -7.63 -1.51 2.51
CA LEU A 10 -7.23 -2.55 3.46
C LEU A 10 -6.11 -2.06 4.38
N VAL A 11 -5.05 -1.47 3.82
CA VAL A 11 -3.92 -0.93 4.60
C VAL A 11 -4.39 0.19 5.53
N ARG A 12 -5.29 1.06 5.06
CA ARG A 12 -5.88 2.12 5.87
C ARG A 12 -6.66 1.57 7.07
N ARG A 13 -7.51 0.58 6.83
CA ARG A 13 -8.32 -0.04 7.90
C ARG A 13 -7.46 -0.72 8.94
N VAL A 14 -6.40 -1.40 8.51
CA VAL A 14 -5.43 -1.99 9.46
C VAL A 14 -4.85 -0.91 10.36
N ARG A 15 -4.57 0.29 9.82
CA ARG A 15 -4.10 1.43 10.61
C ARG A 15 -5.06 1.86 11.71
N LEU A 16 -6.35 1.81 11.44
CA LEU A 16 -7.37 2.12 12.44
C LEU A 16 -7.47 1.02 13.51
N VAL A 17 -7.31 -0.25 13.12
CA VAL A 17 -7.47 -1.40 14.02
C VAL A 17 -6.25 -1.61 14.91
N LEU A 18 -5.04 -1.24 14.47
CA LEU A 18 -3.78 -1.57 15.16
C LEU A 18 -2.82 -0.38 15.34
N PRO A 19 -3.25 0.77 15.93
CA PRO A 19 -2.58 2.07 15.85
C PRO A 19 -1.13 2.16 16.36
N GLY A 20 -0.60 1.14 17.05
CA GLY A 20 0.79 1.07 17.54
C GLY A 20 1.73 0.18 16.72
N LEU A 21 1.35 -0.21 15.50
CA LEU A 21 2.20 -1.04 14.65
C LEU A 21 3.16 -0.25 13.77
N TRP A 22 2.84 0.98 13.41
CA TRP A 22 3.71 1.82 12.60
C TRP A 22 4.49 2.76 13.51
N THR A 23 5.81 2.72 13.44
CA THR A 23 6.62 3.84 13.95
C THR A 23 6.27 5.08 13.12
N GLU A 24 5.89 6.18 13.77
CA GLU A 24 5.46 7.46 13.16
C GLU A 24 6.46 8.08 12.17
N ALA A 25 7.65 7.50 12.01
CA ALA A 25 8.75 8.10 11.27
C ALA A 25 8.63 8.07 9.73
N GLU A 26 8.04 7.07 9.05
CA GLU A 26 8.19 7.00 7.58
C GLU A 26 7.02 6.40 6.74
N ALA A 27 5.84 6.14 7.31
CA ALA A 27 4.69 5.68 6.51
C ALA A 27 3.73 6.86 6.17
N PRO A 28 3.29 7.02 4.91
CA PRO A 28 2.40 8.13 4.53
C PRO A 28 1.12 8.11 5.38
N ALA A 29 0.64 9.29 5.80
CA ALA A 29 -0.54 9.41 6.67
C ALA A 29 -1.76 8.72 6.04
N PRO A 30 -2.63 8.06 6.85
CA PRO A 30 -3.84 7.45 6.29
C PRO A 30 -4.75 8.56 5.76
N ALA A 31 -5.14 8.46 4.49
CA ALA A 31 -6.00 9.47 3.87
C ALA A 31 -7.42 9.46 4.50
N PRO A 32 -8.14 10.60 4.50
CA PRO A 32 -9.56 10.64 4.84
C PRO A 32 -10.37 9.82 3.83
N ALA A 33 -11.50 9.26 4.27
CA ALA A 33 -12.43 8.50 3.41
C ALA A 33 -12.93 9.41 2.27
N GLY A 34 -12.53 9.12 1.04
CA GLY A 34 -13.07 9.74 -0.17
C GLY A 34 -14.20 8.86 -0.70
N PRO A 35 -15.26 9.45 -1.30
CA PRO A 35 -16.31 8.66 -1.94
C PRO A 35 -15.75 7.79 -3.08
N GLU A 36 -16.34 6.61 -3.29
CA GLU A 36 -16.07 5.74 -4.44
C GLU A 36 -16.18 6.52 -5.77
N PRO A 37 -15.19 6.41 -6.68
CA PRO A 37 -15.16 7.22 -7.89
C PRO A 37 -16.28 6.85 -8.86
N VAL A 38 -17.20 7.78 -9.10
CA VAL A 38 -18.28 7.63 -10.09
C VAL A 38 -17.81 8.15 -11.46
N ARG A 39 -17.34 7.23 -12.30
CA ARG A 39 -17.41 7.09 -13.79
C ARG A 39 -17.19 8.31 -14.73
N LEU A 40 -17.05 9.56 -14.28
CA LEU A 40 -16.87 10.75 -15.15
C LEU A 40 -15.41 11.24 -15.28
N GLU A 41 -14.49 10.56 -14.62
CA GLU A 41 -13.05 10.85 -14.42
C GLU A 41 -12.14 10.66 -15.66
N ALA A 42 -12.68 10.12 -16.75
CA ALA A 42 -11.86 9.39 -17.70
C ALA A 42 -11.03 10.22 -18.70
N MET A 43 -11.01 11.56 -18.76
CA MET A 43 -10.33 12.25 -19.88
C MET A 43 -8.93 12.82 -19.57
N ALA A 44 -8.70 13.38 -18.36
CA ALA A 44 -7.37 13.87 -17.95
C ALA A 44 -6.53 12.81 -17.21
N GLU A 45 -7.18 11.78 -16.65
CA GLU A 45 -6.57 10.78 -15.76
C GLU A 45 -5.99 9.56 -16.50
N ARG A 46 -6.54 9.25 -17.69
CA ARG A 46 -6.09 8.17 -18.57
C ARG A 46 -4.57 8.14 -18.81
N PRO A 47 -3.89 9.26 -19.11
CA PRO A 47 -2.44 9.24 -19.28
C PRO A 47 -1.70 8.94 -17.97
N ALA A 48 -2.13 9.50 -16.83
CA ALA A 48 -1.47 9.27 -15.54
C ALA A 48 -1.56 7.80 -15.12
N ARG A 49 -2.77 7.21 -15.17
CA ARG A 49 -2.98 5.79 -14.84
C ARG A 49 -2.18 4.87 -15.75
N ARG A 50 -2.17 5.14 -17.06
CA ARG A 50 -1.35 4.38 -18.03
C ARG A 50 0.14 4.44 -17.71
N TYR A 51 0.65 5.61 -17.28
CA TYR A 51 2.05 5.73 -16.90
C TYR A 51 2.38 5.03 -15.58
N ILE A 52 1.45 5.00 -14.61
CA ILE A 52 1.58 4.21 -13.37
C ILE A 52 1.63 2.73 -13.73
N GLU A 53 0.73 2.25 -14.57
CA GLU A 53 0.70 0.86 -15.05
C GLU A 53 1.93 0.50 -15.90
N ALA A 54 2.51 1.46 -16.63
CA ALA A 54 3.77 1.25 -17.32
C ALA A 54 5.00 1.37 -16.40
N ARG A 55 4.80 1.63 -15.09
CA ARG A 55 5.86 1.92 -14.10
C ARG A 55 6.78 3.06 -14.56
N ALA A 56 6.24 3.95 -15.39
CA ALA A 56 6.91 5.11 -15.96
C ALA A 56 6.79 6.31 -15.00
N TRP A 57 7.30 6.17 -13.77
CA TRP A 57 7.06 7.08 -12.65
C TRP A 57 7.34 8.56 -12.94
N GLY A 58 8.38 8.84 -13.74
CA GLY A 58 8.69 10.22 -14.16
C GLY A 58 7.64 10.82 -15.10
N ARG A 59 7.02 10.02 -15.96
CA ARG A 59 5.92 10.44 -16.84
C ARG A 59 4.61 10.52 -16.05
N ALA A 60 4.36 9.55 -15.17
CA ALA A 60 3.21 9.55 -14.26
C ALA A 60 3.18 10.83 -13.42
N GLN A 61 4.31 11.20 -12.79
CA GLN A 61 4.37 12.41 -11.97
C GLN A 61 3.99 13.67 -12.77
N ARG A 62 4.57 13.85 -13.96
CA ARG A 62 4.28 15.02 -14.80
C ARG A 62 2.83 15.06 -15.28
N ALA A 63 2.26 13.89 -15.59
CA ALA A 63 0.85 13.79 -15.99
C ALA A 63 -0.09 14.17 -14.83
N LEU A 64 0.19 13.69 -13.61
CA LEU A 64 -0.57 14.05 -12.41
C LEU A 64 -0.43 15.53 -12.06
N GLU A 65 0.78 16.09 -12.14
CA GLU A 65 1.03 17.53 -11.92
C GLU A 65 0.33 18.41 -12.97
N ALA A 66 0.15 17.92 -14.20
CA ALA A 66 -0.60 18.63 -15.23
C ALA A 66 -2.11 18.56 -14.96
N ALA A 67 -2.64 17.37 -14.64
CA ALA A 67 -4.05 17.19 -14.31
C ALA A 67 -4.47 18.04 -13.10
N LEU A 68 -3.64 18.09 -12.05
CA LEU A 68 -3.90 18.91 -10.85
C LEU A 68 -3.86 20.42 -11.11
N ARG A 69 -3.14 20.87 -12.14
CA ARG A 69 -3.16 22.29 -12.56
C ARG A 69 -4.47 22.65 -13.25
N GLU A 70 -5.07 21.72 -13.97
CA GLU A 70 -6.38 21.92 -14.61
C GLU A 70 -7.51 21.83 -13.59
N ARG A 71 -7.45 20.83 -12.70
CA ARG A 71 -8.45 20.59 -11.67
C ARG A 71 -7.80 20.09 -10.38
N PRO A 72 -7.85 20.86 -9.29
CA PRO A 72 -7.50 20.37 -7.96
C PRO A 72 -8.39 19.16 -7.61
N ASP A 73 -7.75 18.05 -7.30
CA ASP A 73 -8.41 16.78 -7.04
C ASP A 73 -7.64 16.05 -5.92
N PRO A 74 -8.26 15.79 -4.76
CA PRO A 74 -7.59 15.14 -3.63
C PRO A 74 -7.06 13.74 -3.94
N ASP A 75 -7.71 12.98 -4.82
CA ASP A 75 -7.30 11.63 -5.18
C ASP A 75 -6.11 11.68 -6.14
N LEU A 76 -6.11 12.60 -7.11
CA LEU A 76 -4.91 12.83 -7.95
C LEU A 76 -3.73 13.39 -7.15
N GLN A 77 -4.00 14.20 -6.14
CA GLN A 77 -2.96 14.70 -5.23
C GLN A 77 -2.34 13.55 -4.41
N ARG A 78 -3.16 12.58 -4.00
CA ARG A 78 -2.70 11.37 -3.32
C ARG A 78 -1.85 10.51 -4.25
N ASP A 79 -2.34 10.21 -5.44
CA ASP A 79 -1.60 9.43 -6.44
C ASP A 79 -0.25 10.09 -6.77
N LEU A 80 -0.22 11.42 -6.85
CA LEU A 80 1.00 12.19 -7.06
C LEU A 80 2.00 11.98 -5.92
N GLU A 81 1.54 12.01 -4.67
CA GLU A 81 2.39 11.79 -3.50
C GLU A 81 2.96 10.37 -3.48
N GLN A 82 2.16 9.37 -3.84
CA GLN A 82 2.64 7.98 -3.92
C GLN A 82 3.65 7.79 -5.06
N VAL A 83 3.42 8.38 -6.23
CA VAL A 83 4.39 8.37 -7.33
C VAL A 83 5.70 9.05 -6.91
N ARG A 84 5.65 10.16 -6.18
CA ARG A 84 6.86 10.82 -5.63
C ARG A 84 7.58 9.94 -4.62
N THR A 85 6.84 9.27 -3.74
CA THR A 85 7.37 8.32 -2.76
C THR A 85 8.09 7.16 -3.44
N ILE A 86 7.46 6.53 -4.43
CA ILE A 86 8.07 5.46 -5.25
C ILE A 86 9.37 5.95 -5.87
N ARG A 87 9.35 7.13 -6.51
CA ARG A 87 10.57 7.70 -7.12
C ARG A 87 11.69 7.94 -6.11
N ARG A 88 11.37 8.40 -4.89
CA ARG A 88 12.36 8.64 -3.83
C ARG A 88 12.91 7.31 -3.31
N ALA A 89 12.03 6.35 -3.01
CA ALA A 89 12.40 5.03 -2.55
C ALA A 89 13.30 4.30 -3.57
N LEU A 90 12.94 4.29 -4.85
CA LEU A 90 13.76 3.67 -5.90
C LEU A 90 15.15 4.32 -6.02
N ARG A 91 15.26 5.65 -5.89
CA ARG A 91 16.57 6.33 -5.86
C ARG A 91 17.40 5.96 -4.64
N ARG A 92 16.76 5.81 -3.48
CA ARG A 92 17.40 5.38 -2.23
C ARG A 92 17.90 3.94 -2.37
N LEU A 93 17.06 3.04 -2.87
CA LEU A 93 17.38 1.63 -3.11
C LEU A 93 18.46 1.41 -4.17
N ALA A 94 18.59 2.31 -5.16
CA ALA A 94 19.69 2.26 -6.12
C ALA A 94 21.08 2.48 -5.47
N ARG A 95 21.12 3.14 -4.30
CA ARG A 95 22.36 3.39 -3.54
C ARG A 95 22.51 2.45 -2.35
N TRP A 96 21.39 2.11 -1.71
CA TRP A 96 21.31 1.25 -0.53
C TRP A 96 20.27 0.16 -0.75
N PRO A 97 20.61 -0.94 -1.46
CA PRO A 97 19.63 -1.98 -1.82
C PRO A 97 19.04 -2.72 -0.63
N GLY A 98 19.75 -2.73 0.50
CA GLY A 98 19.31 -3.35 1.77
C GLY A 98 18.50 -2.44 2.68
N ASP A 99 18.10 -1.25 2.22
CA ASP A 99 17.35 -0.30 3.04
C ASP A 99 15.90 -0.75 3.23
N VAL A 100 15.63 -1.34 4.41
CA VAL A 100 14.35 -1.95 4.76
C VAL A 100 13.22 -0.92 4.77
N GLU A 101 13.46 0.28 5.29
CA GLU A 101 12.44 1.32 5.36
C GLU A 101 12.11 1.87 3.97
N ALA A 102 13.10 1.96 3.07
CA ALA A 102 12.85 2.30 1.67
C ALA A 102 11.99 1.25 0.95
N HIS A 103 12.20 -0.05 1.23
CA HIS A 103 11.33 -1.12 0.73
C HIS A 103 9.92 -1.04 1.32
N LEU A 104 9.77 -0.78 2.63
CA LEU A 104 8.46 -0.62 3.25
C LEU A 104 7.69 0.58 2.66
N ALA A 105 8.33 1.73 2.53
CA ALA A 105 7.73 2.91 1.89
C ALA A 105 7.30 2.62 0.44
N LEU A 106 8.10 1.84 -0.29
CA LEU A 106 7.78 1.42 -1.65
C LEU A 106 6.56 0.48 -1.69
N ALA A 107 6.48 -0.50 -0.79
CA ALA A 107 5.35 -1.41 -0.68
C ALA A 107 4.04 -0.68 -0.32
N TYR A 108 4.08 0.27 0.62
CA TYR A 108 2.91 1.09 0.94
C TYR A 108 2.42 1.90 -0.26
N ALA A 109 3.33 2.58 -0.96
CA ALA A 109 2.96 3.36 -2.14
C ALA A 109 2.42 2.47 -3.27
N TYR A 110 2.91 1.24 -3.40
CA TYR A 110 2.34 0.26 -4.33
C TYR A 110 0.93 -0.18 -3.94
N PHE A 111 0.64 -0.44 -2.65
CA PHE A 111 -0.72 -0.72 -2.22
C PHE A 111 -1.68 0.43 -2.48
N ASP A 112 -1.25 1.66 -2.20
CA ASP A 112 -2.10 2.84 -2.43
C ASP A 112 -2.44 3.07 -3.90
N LEU A 113 -1.57 2.64 -4.82
CA LEU A 113 -1.81 2.70 -6.27
C LEU A 113 -2.48 1.43 -6.85
N ASP A 114 -2.88 0.48 -5.99
CA ASP A 114 -3.41 -0.85 -6.32
C ASP A 114 -2.45 -1.71 -7.16
N LEU A 115 -1.15 -1.62 -6.87
CA LEU A 115 -0.07 -2.39 -7.49
C LEU A 115 0.35 -3.55 -6.58
N GLY A 116 -0.60 -4.47 -6.32
CA GLY A 116 -0.43 -5.55 -5.34
C GLY A 116 0.71 -6.51 -5.63
N ASP A 117 0.99 -6.81 -6.91
CA ASP A 117 2.11 -7.69 -7.29
C ASP A 117 3.47 -7.10 -6.95
N GLU A 118 3.66 -5.81 -7.22
CA GLU A 118 4.88 -5.10 -6.81
C GLU A 118 5.00 -4.98 -5.30
N ALA A 119 3.89 -4.71 -4.61
CA ALA A 119 3.88 -4.66 -3.15
C ALA A 119 4.29 -6.01 -2.57
N LEU A 120 3.72 -7.12 -3.07
CA LEU A 120 4.06 -8.48 -2.64
C LEU A 120 5.56 -8.77 -2.82
N ALA A 121 6.11 -8.52 -4.01
CA ALA A 121 7.53 -8.75 -4.29
C ALA A 121 8.46 -7.90 -3.39
N THR A 122 8.06 -6.66 -3.13
CA THR A 122 8.79 -5.74 -2.26
C THR A 122 8.77 -6.23 -0.80
N LEU A 123 7.62 -6.68 -0.32
CA LEU A 123 7.46 -7.19 1.05
C LEU A 123 8.17 -8.52 1.28
N GLN A 124 8.24 -9.39 0.28
CA GLN A 124 9.10 -10.59 0.33
C GLN A 124 10.58 -10.20 0.49
N THR A 125 10.99 -9.07 -0.08
CA THR A 125 12.34 -8.53 0.13
C THR A 125 12.50 -7.99 1.55
N VAL A 126 11.50 -7.28 2.10
CA VAL A 126 11.49 -6.83 3.50
C VAL A 126 11.68 -8.00 4.46
N THR A 127 10.90 -9.08 4.32
CA THR A 127 10.97 -10.23 5.23
C THR A 127 12.26 -11.03 5.10
N ARG A 128 12.96 -10.93 3.97
CA ARG A 128 14.30 -11.50 3.78
C ARG A 128 15.40 -10.62 4.39
N LEU A 129 15.29 -9.30 4.24
CA LEU A 129 16.29 -8.35 4.75
C LEU A 129 16.19 -8.14 6.26
N ALA A 130 14.98 -8.11 6.80
CA ALA A 130 14.69 -7.98 8.23
C ALA A 130 13.59 -8.97 8.64
N PRO A 131 13.95 -10.25 8.88
CA PRO A 131 12.98 -11.29 9.27
C PRO A 131 12.22 -11.00 10.56
N GLU A 132 12.73 -10.13 11.42
CA GLU A 132 12.11 -9.62 12.65
C GLU A 132 11.13 -8.47 12.43
N ARG A 133 11.12 -7.84 11.25
CA ARG A 133 10.25 -6.71 10.95
C ARG A 133 8.80 -7.19 10.81
N VAL A 134 7.99 -6.88 11.82
CA VAL A 134 6.59 -7.30 11.96
C VAL A 134 5.75 -6.85 10.76
N GLU A 135 5.96 -5.62 10.29
CA GLU A 135 5.22 -4.98 9.21
C GLU A 135 5.37 -5.75 7.90
N GLY A 136 6.55 -6.29 7.60
CA GLY A 136 6.76 -7.09 6.39
C GLY A 136 5.83 -8.32 6.36
N HIS A 137 5.80 -9.07 7.47
CA HIS A 137 4.97 -10.26 7.61
C HIS A 137 3.47 -9.94 7.66
N LEU A 138 3.09 -8.87 8.35
CA LEU A 138 1.71 -8.44 8.45
C LEU A 138 1.17 -7.98 7.08
N LEU A 139 1.91 -7.15 6.36
CA LEU A 139 1.49 -6.66 5.05
C LEU A 139 1.43 -7.78 4.01
N LEU A 140 2.33 -8.78 4.07
CA LEU A 140 2.20 -10.00 3.27
C LEU A 140 0.91 -10.74 3.60
N ALA A 141 0.58 -10.90 4.88
CA ALA A 141 -0.64 -11.57 5.29
C ALA A 141 -1.90 -10.87 4.75
N LEU A 142 -1.91 -9.54 4.77
CA LEU A 142 -3.01 -8.72 4.26
C LEU A 142 -3.15 -8.84 2.74
N GLU A 143 -2.04 -8.81 2.00
CA GLU A 143 -2.05 -9.02 0.55
C GLU A 143 -2.57 -10.42 0.18
N TYR A 144 -2.11 -11.45 0.89
CA TYR A 144 -2.62 -12.81 0.69
C TYR A 144 -4.11 -12.93 1.06
N LEU A 145 -4.59 -12.28 2.12
CA LEU A 145 -6.01 -12.21 2.44
C LEU A 145 -6.82 -11.55 1.32
N TYR A 146 -6.31 -10.45 0.76
CA TYR A 146 -6.95 -9.75 -0.35
C TYR A 146 -7.10 -10.63 -1.61
N ARG A 147 -6.05 -11.40 -1.91
CA ARG A 147 -6.05 -12.39 -3.01
C ARG A 147 -6.97 -13.58 -2.73
N GLY A 148 -7.26 -13.88 -1.46
CA GLY A 148 -8.00 -15.05 -1.01
C GLY A 148 -7.11 -16.27 -0.75
N GLU A 149 -5.79 -16.05 -0.66
CA GLU A 149 -4.77 -17.06 -0.38
C GLU A 149 -4.66 -17.30 1.14
N THR A 150 -5.73 -17.86 1.73
CA THR A 150 -5.90 -17.96 3.19
C THR A 150 -4.75 -18.70 3.89
N GLU A 151 -4.19 -19.75 3.28
CA GLU A 151 -3.07 -20.48 3.88
C GLU A 151 -1.79 -19.64 3.96
N ALA A 152 -1.46 -18.93 2.87
CA ALA A 152 -0.30 -18.04 2.82
C ALA A 152 -0.47 -16.88 3.80
N ALA A 153 -1.68 -16.32 3.86
CA ALA A 153 -2.05 -15.31 4.85
C ALA A 153 -1.85 -15.79 6.28
N ALA A 154 -2.35 -16.97 6.63
CA ALA A 154 -2.23 -17.55 7.97
C ALA A 154 -0.76 -17.78 8.36
N ARG A 155 0.08 -18.25 7.44
CA ARG A 155 1.51 -18.44 7.67
C ARG A 155 2.23 -17.11 7.92
N ALA A 156 2.05 -16.13 7.04
CA ALA A 156 2.67 -14.81 7.18
C ALA A 156 2.20 -14.11 8.47
N TYR A 157 0.90 -14.21 8.79
CA TYR A 157 0.37 -13.61 10.01
C TYR A 157 0.89 -14.30 11.28
N ALA A 158 1.07 -15.62 11.24
CA ALA A 158 1.68 -16.33 12.35
C ALA A 158 3.11 -15.87 12.62
N GLU A 159 3.89 -15.55 11.59
CA GLU A 159 5.22 -14.93 11.76
C GLU A 159 5.13 -13.54 12.37
N ALA A 160 4.23 -12.69 11.86
CA ALA A 160 4.01 -11.36 12.44
C ALA A 160 3.67 -11.44 13.93
N ARG A 161 2.77 -12.36 14.32
CA ARG A 161 2.34 -12.55 15.71
C ARG A 161 3.40 -13.21 16.59
N ARG A 162 4.25 -14.07 16.03
CA ARG A 162 5.42 -14.62 16.74
C ARG A 162 6.40 -13.52 17.14
N ARG A 163 6.61 -12.53 16.26
CA ARG A 163 7.51 -11.40 16.51
C ARG A 163 6.87 -10.35 17.40
N LYS A 164 5.56 -10.12 17.27
CA LYS A 164 4.77 -9.21 18.10
C LYS A 164 3.54 -9.93 18.66
N GLY A 165 3.66 -10.38 19.90
CA GLY A 165 2.65 -11.24 20.56
C GLY A 165 1.30 -10.58 20.86
N ASP A 166 1.15 -9.27 20.61
CA ASP A 166 -0.05 -8.49 20.88
C ASP A 166 -1.01 -8.40 19.67
N LEU A 167 -0.66 -8.99 18.52
CA LEU A 167 -1.53 -9.01 17.36
C LEU A 167 -2.78 -9.87 17.61
N PRO A 168 -4.00 -9.40 17.27
CA PRO A 168 -5.23 -10.17 17.44
C PRO A 168 -5.21 -11.45 16.59
N PRO A 169 -6.10 -12.42 16.82
CA PRO A 169 -6.31 -13.52 15.89
C PRO A 169 -6.57 -13.02 14.45
N LEU A 170 -6.07 -13.75 13.43
CA LEU A 170 -6.25 -13.36 12.02
C LEU A 170 -7.73 -13.26 11.64
N ALA A 171 -8.58 -14.12 12.22
CA ALA A 171 -10.02 -14.09 12.01
C ALA A 171 -10.64 -12.79 12.53
N ASP A 172 -10.22 -12.32 13.69
CA ASP A 172 -10.72 -11.09 14.31
C ASP A 172 -10.25 -9.87 13.53
N LEU A 173 -8.99 -9.87 13.07
CA LEU A 173 -8.50 -8.84 12.14
C LEU A 173 -9.31 -8.84 10.84
N ALA A 174 -9.50 -10.00 10.21
CA ALA A 174 -10.29 -10.10 8.98
C ALA A 174 -11.75 -9.68 9.18
N GLN A 175 -12.32 -9.91 10.36
CA GLN A 175 -13.65 -9.44 10.74
C GLN A 175 -13.66 -7.91 10.89
N ALA A 176 -12.73 -7.34 11.66
CA ALA A 176 -12.62 -5.90 11.84
C ALA A 176 -12.41 -5.14 10.52
N LEU A 177 -11.64 -5.71 9.58
CA LEU A 177 -11.44 -5.14 8.24
C LEU A 177 -12.70 -5.19 7.36
N ARG A 178 -13.61 -6.15 7.62
CA ARG A 178 -14.92 -6.22 6.98
C ARG A 178 -15.92 -5.26 7.60
N ASP A 179 -15.87 -5.05 8.92
CA ASP A 179 -16.78 -4.18 9.66
C ASP A 179 -16.47 -2.69 9.49
N THR A 180 -15.24 -2.38 9.07
CA THR A 180 -14.78 -1.03 8.71
C THR A 180 -15.01 -0.69 7.22
N ALA A 181 -15.88 -1.46 6.54
CA ALA A 181 -16.28 -1.31 5.13
C ALA A 181 -17.60 -0.57 4.97
#